data_AF-A0A3M2CKE0-F1
#
_entry.id   AF-A0A3M2CKE0-F1
#
_cell.length_a   1.000
_cell.length_b   1.000
_cell.length_c   1.000
_cell.angle_alpha   90.00
_cell.angle_beta   90.00
_cell.angle_gamma   90.00
#
_symmetry.space_group_name_H-M   'P 1'
#
loop_
_entity.id
_entity.type
_entity.pdbx_description
1 polymer ?
#
loop_
_entity_poly.entity_id
_entity_poly.type
_entity_poly.pdbx_seq_one_letter_code
_entity_poly.pdbx_strand_id
1 'polypeptide(L)'
;MMYRVAFGMVLAVGSAAMAGPIYDVSGLESIDGDGSALNDFIDVPIFGHIHGVGWFLNVETYGGSWLSEINVRFTVADGTTMVLRPFEGMDFSGSMVLDSGGTIDTLGGPPFTDLIPSGDFLMRIELFESFVNAPGQVEARFLAGSHMYFDQWVPTPGVGAVLGVALVLGGKRRR
;
A
#
# COMPACT_ATOMS: atom_id res chain seq x y z
N MET A 1 30.38 38.15 32.07
CA MET A 1 30.23 37.26 30.90
C MET A 1 29.22 36.17 31.31
N MET A 2 27.98 36.27 30.85
CA MET A 2 26.83 35.54 31.40
C MET A 2 26.33 34.56 30.34
N TYR A 3 26.58 33.25 30.53
CA TYR A 3 26.17 32.20 29.59
C TYR A 3 24.69 31.86 29.81
N ARG A 4 23.86 32.09 28.78
CA ARG A 4 22.49 31.56 28.71
C ARG A 4 22.55 30.16 28.12
N VAL A 5 22.22 29.15 28.92
CA VAL A 5 21.98 27.79 28.44
C VAL A 5 20.55 27.73 27.92
N ALA A 6 20.38 27.58 26.61
CA ALA A 6 19.09 27.33 26.00
C ALA A 6 18.78 25.83 26.09
N PHE A 7 17.79 25.47 26.89
CA PHE A 7 17.21 24.12 26.88
C PHE A 7 16.29 23.99 25.66
N GLY A 8 16.75 23.28 24.63
CA GLY A 8 15.90 22.88 23.51
C GLY A 8 15.04 21.69 23.94
N MET A 9 13.73 21.90 24.06
CA MET A 9 12.76 20.81 24.23
C MET A 9 12.54 20.14 22.87
N VAL A 10 13.10 18.95 22.68
CA VAL A 10 12.79 18.10 21.53
C VAL A 10 11.46 17.40 21.83
N LEU A 11 10.41 17.78 21.10
CA LEU A 11 9.14 17.06 21.10
C LEU A 11 9.32 15.77 20.29
N ALA A 12 9.40 14.63 20.99
CA ALA A 12 9.32 13.33 20.35
C ALA A 12 7.89 13.13 19.82
N VAL A 13 7.74 12.99 18.50
CA VAL A 13 6.50 12.53 17.87
C VAL A 13 6.47 11.01 18.04
N GLY A 14 5.54 10.50 18.84
CA GLY A 14 5.31 9.06 18.97
C GLY A 14 4.72 8.50 17.67
N SER A 15 5.28 7.39 17.20
CA SER A 15 4.70 6.58 16.14
C SER A 15 3.96 5.40 16.78
N ALA A 16 2.79 5.04 16.28
CA ALA A 16 2.19 3.73 16.51
C ALA A 16 2.09 3.01 15.16
N ALA A 17 2.78 1.88 15.03
CA ALA A 17 2.56 0.96 13.92
C ALA A 17 1.26 0.20 14.19
N MET A 18 0.36 0.19 13.21
CA MET A 18 -0.89 -0.54 13.25
C MET A 18 -0.89 -1.48 12.05
N ALA A 19 -1.06 -2.79 12.28
CA ALA A 19 -1.32 -3.73 11.20
C ALA A 19 -2.57 -3.23 10.43
N GLY A 20 -2.39 -2.89 9.16
CA GLY A 20 -3.47 -2.38 8.32
C GLY A 20 -4.55 -3.45 8.09
N PRO A 21 -5.73 -3.04 7.61
CA PRO A 21 -6.77 -4.00 7.25
C PRO A 21 -6.31 -4.91 6.10
N ILE A 22 -6.91 -6.09 6.04
CA ILE A 22 -6.73 -7.07 4.96
C ILE A 22 -7.75 -6.74 3.86
N TYR A 23 -7.27 -6.57 2.64
CA TYR A 23 -8.09 -6.31 1.46
C TYR A 23 -8.16 -7.57 0.60
N ASP A 24 -9.38 -8.01 0.29
CA ASP A 24 -9.62 -9.08 -0.66
C ASP A 24 -9.36 -8.57 -2.08
N VAL A 25 -8.44 -9.22 -2.79
CA VAL A 25 -8.10 -8.92 -4.19
C VAL A 25 -8.53 -10.06 -5.13
N SER A 26 -9.29 -11.03 -4.61
CA SER A 26 -9.82 -12.13 -5.41
C SER A 26 -10.73 -11.61 -6.51
N GLY A 27 -10.63 -12.21 -7.69
CA GLY A 27 -11.43 -11.89 -8.85
C GLY A 27 -10.86 -10.78 -9.72
N LEU A 28 -9.84 -10.03 -9.28
CA LEU A 28 -9.16 -9.05 -10.13
C LEU A 28 -8.56 -9.74 -11.36
N GLU A 29 -8.81 -9.14 -12.52
CA GLU A 29 -8.32 -9.57 -13.83
C GLU A 29 -7.36 -8.56 -14.45
N SER A 30 -6.26 -9.07 -15.01
CA SER A 30 -5.47 -8.35 -16.01
C SER A 30 -6.05 -8.64 -17.39
N ILE A 31 -6.34 -7.59 -18.16
CA ILE A 31 -6.91 -7.71 -19.51
C ILE A 31 -6.01 -7.06 -20.58
N ASP A 32 -5.20 -6.09 -20.17
CA ASP A 32 -4.29 -5.34 -21.04
C ASP A 32 -3.16 -4.73 -20.20
N GLY A 33 -2.28 -3.96 -20.84
CA GLY A 33 -1.12 -3.36 -20.19
C GLY A 33 -1.46 -2.33 -19.10
N ASP A 34 -0.41 -1.91 -18.40
CA ASP A 34 -0.44 -0.95 -17.30
C ASP A 34 -1.38 0.26 -17.53
N GLY A 35 -2.39 0.41 -16.66
CA GLY A 35 -3.29 1.56 -16.67
C GLY A 35 -4.37 1.55 -17.73
N SER A 36 -4.54 0.43 -18.43
CA SER A 36 -5.67 0.25 -19.33
C SER A 36 -6.98 0.35 -18.57
N ALA A 37 -7.96 1.05 -19.16
CA ALA A 37 -9.31 1.11 -18.63
C ALA A 37 -10.06 -0.24 -18.70
N LEU A 38 -9.46 -1.24 -19.35
CA LEU A 38 -9.98 -2.60 -19.41
C LEU A 38 -9.56 -3.44 -18.21
N ASN A 39 -8.51 -3.07 -17.47
CA ASN A 39 -8.07 -3.82 -16.30
C ASN A 39 -9.02 -3.64 -15.13
N ASP A 40 -9.16 -4.69 -14.33
CA ASP A 40 -9.89 -4.61 -13.09
C ASP A 40 -9.04 -3.96 -11.99
N PHE A 41 -9.73 -3.22 -11.13
CA PHE A 41 -9.13 -2.60 -9.97
C PHE A 41 -10.12 -2.52 -8.80
N ILE A 42 -9.59 -2.38 -7.59
CA ILE A 42 -10.34 -1.98 -6.41
C ILE A 42 -9.75 -0.72 -5.82
N ASP A 43 -10.60 0.14 -5.28
CA ASP A 43 -10.16 1.29 -4.49
C ASP A 43 -10.31 0.94 -3.00
N VAL A 44 -9.23 1.06 -2.25
CA VAL A 44 -9.16 0.70 -0.83
C VAL A 44 -8.78 1.90 0.03
N PRO A 45 -9.35 2.05 1.25
CA PRO A 45 -9.04 3.18 2.11
C PRO A 45 -7.64 3.04 2.74
N ILE A 46 -6.84 4.10 2.71
CA ILE A 46 -5.51 4.18 3.32
C ILE A 46 -5.45 5.35 4.31
N PHE A 47 -4.98 5.10 5.54
CA PHE A 47 -5.11 6.07 6.64
C PHE A 47 -3.79 6.64 7.12
N GLY A 48 -2.69 6.08 6.64
CA GLY A 48 -1.33 6.47 7.01
C GLY A 48 -0.35 6.20 5.89
N HIS A 49 0.90 6.55 6.13
CA HIS A 49 1.98 6.28 5.19
C HIS A 49 2.16 4.77 5.07
N ILE A 50 2.04 4.25 3.85
CA ILE A 50 2.32 2.86 3.57
C ILE A 50 3.82 2.70 3.49
N HIS A 51 4.36 1.87 4.38
CA HIS A 51 5.79 1.57 4.47
C HIS A 51 6.10 0.08 4.28
N GLY A 52 5.08 -0.73 4.02
CA GLY A 52 5.24 -2.15 3.78
C GLY A 52 3.98 -2.75 3.18
N VAL A 53 4.17 -3.81 2.40
CA VAL A 53 3.06 -4.59 1.83
C VAL A 53 3.32 -6.07 2.06
N GLY A 54 2.28 -6.79 2.50
CA GLY A 54 2.24 -8.23 2.59
C GLY A 54 1.06 -8.77 1.78
N TRP A 55 1.18 -10.02 1.33
CA TRP A 55 0.19 -10.62 0.45
C TRP A 55 0.14 -12.14 0.55
N PHE A 56 -1.02 -12.68 0.21
CA PHE A 56 -1.22 -14.05 -0.20
C PHE A 56 -1.95 -14.01 -1.53
N LEU A 57 -1.32 -14.48 -2.60
CA LEU A 57 -1.85 -14.41 -3.96
C LEU A 57 -1.97 -15.81 -4.53
N ASN A 58 -3.18 -16.17 -4.92
CA ASN A 58 -3.47 -17.36 -5.71
C ASN A 58 -3.79 -16.88 -7.12
N VAL A 59 -2.96 -17.19 -8.10
CA VAL A 59 -3.06 -16.61 -9.44
C VAL A 59 -3.13 -17.69 -10.51
N GLU A 60 -3.76 -17.37 -11.63
CA GLU A 60 -3.77 -18.18 -12.85
C GLU A 60 -3.52 -17.27 -14.07
N THR A 61 -2.66 -17.71 -14.99
CA THR A 61 -2.48 -17.08 -16.31
C THR A 61 -3.24 -17.79 -17.42
N TYR A 62 -3.58 -17.04 -18.45
CA TYR A 62 -4.32 -17.46 -19.64
C TYR A 62 -3.60 -16.98 -20.91
N GLY A 63 -4.08 -17.39 -22.09
CA GLY A 63 -3.67 -16.77 -23.35
C GLY A 63 -2.20 -16.92 -23.77
N GLY A 64 -1.39 -17.68 -23.03
CA GLY A 64 0.06 -17.77 -23.24
C GLY A 64 0.89 -16.88 -22.31
N SER A 65 0.25 -16.10 -21.43
CA SER A 65 0.92 -15.23 -20.46
C SER A 65 1.70 -15.99 -19.41
N TRP A 66 2.77 -15.36 -18.93
CA TRP A 66 3.68 -15.93 -17.94
C TRP A 66 3.44 -15.30 -16.57
N LEU A 67 3.67 -16.08 -15.51
CA LEU A 67 3.53 -15.58 -14.15
C LEU A 67 4.44 -14.37 -13.89
N SER A 68 5.66 -14.35 -14.44
CA SER A 68 6.60 -13.23 -14.30
C SER A 68 6.12 -11.91 -14.93
N GLU A 69 5.11 -11.95 -15.78
CA GLU A 69 4.53 -10.77 -16.40
C GLU A 69 3.44 -10.13 -15.53
N ILE A 70 2.97 -10.81 -14.49
CA ILE A 70 1.92 -10.33 -13.60
C ILE A 70 2.49 -9.30 -12.61
N ASN A 71 1.89 -8.12 -12.62
CA ASN A 71 2.26 -7.01 -11.77
C ASN A 71 1.03 -6.45 -11.05
N VAL A 72 1.25 -5.84 -9.89
CA VAL A 72 0.20 -5.12 -9.16
C VAL A 72 0.58 -3.66 -9.03
N ARG A 73 -0.25 -2.77 -9.57
CA ARG A 73 -0.06 -1.33 -9.46
C ARG A 73 -0.89 -0.78 -8.32
N PHE A 74 -0.23 0.01 -7.49
CA PHE A 74 -0.85 0.87 -6.50
C PHE A 74 -0.86 2.31 -7.01
N THR A 75 -1.96 3.03 -6.85
CA THR A 75 -2.05 4.45 -7.22
C THR A 75 -2.82 5.22 -6.17
N VAL A 76 -2.29 6.35 -5.69
CA VAL A 76 -3.00 7.27 -4.79
C VAL A 76 -3.54 8.48 -5.57
N ALA A 77 -4.40 9.27 -4.95
CA ALA A 77 -5.16 10.34 -5.63
C ALA A 77 -4.31 11.40 -6.36
N ASP A 78 -3.08 11.66 -5.89
CA ASP A 78 -2.15 12.59 -6.55
C ASP A 78 -1.45 12.00 -7.79
N GLY A 79 -1.72 10.73 -8.12
CA GLY A 79 -1.14 10.00 -9.24
C GLY A 79 0.19 9.32 -8.94
N THR A 80 0.70 9.38 -7.70
CA THR A 80 1.88 8.60 -7.29
C THR A 80 1.57 7.13 -7.39
N THR A 81 2.45 6.38 -8.06
CA THR A 81 2.29 4.94 -8.30
C THR A 81 3.44 4.13 -7.70
N MET A 82 3.12 2.88 -7.37
CA MET A 82 4.09 1.86 -6.99
C MET A 82 3.71 0.55 -7.68
N VAL A 83 4.69 -0.24 -8.10
CA VAL A 83 4.45 -1.53 -8.76
C VAL A 83 5.10 -2.65 -7.95
N LEU A 84 4.28 -3.62 -7.55
CA LEU A 84 4.71 -4.87 -6.97
C LEU A 84 4.84 -5.94 -8.06
N ARG A 85 5.93 -6.70 -8.00
CA ARG A 85 6.26 -7.80 -8.92
C ARG A 85 6.36 -9.12 -8.16
N PRO A 86 5.24 -9.71 -7.72
CA PRO A 86 5.27 -10.83 -6.79
C PRO A 86 5.89 -12.08 -7.44
N PHE A 87 5.78 -12.24 -8.75
CA PHE A 87 6.18 -13.44 -9.49
C PHE A 87 7.44 -13.24 -10.34
N GLU A 88 8.23 -12.20 -10.07
CA GLU A 88 9.43 -11.90 -10.87
C GLU A 88 10.38 -13.12 -10.96
N GLY A 89 10.80 -13.46 -12.18
CA GLY A 89 11.62 -14.63 -12.47
C GLY A 89 10.87 -15.96 -12.65
N MET A 90 9.54 -15.97 -12.53
CA MET A 90 8.70 -17.15 -12.82
C MET A 90 8.27 -17.18 -14.29
N ASP A 91 9.21 -17.50 -15.19
CA ASP A 91 9.02 -17.47 -16.65
C ASP A 91 8.29 -18.72 -17.18
N PHE A 92 7.08 -18.96 -16.67
CA PHE A 92 6.20 -20.03 -17.12
C PHE A 92 4.73 -19.67 -16.87
N SER A 93 3.83 -20.25 -17.66
CA SER A 93 2.38 -20.11 -17.50
C SER A 93 1.80 -21.07 -16.47
N GLY A 94 0.58 -20.79 -16.00
CA GLY A 94 -0.23 -21.70 -15.19
C GLY A 94 -0.73 -21.05 -13.92
N SER A 95 -0.96 -21.87 -12.90
CA SER A 95 -1.43 -21.40 -11.58
C SER A 95 -0.35 -21.49 -10.53
N MET A 96 -0.30 -20.51 -9.63
CA MET A 96 0.66 -20.45 -8.54
C MET A 96 0.03 -19.82 -7.29
N VAL A 97 0.47 -20.28 -6.13
CA VAL A 97 0.16 -19.63 -4.85
C VAL A 97 1.45 -19.08 -4.27
N LEU A 98 1.43 -17.81 -3.89
CA LEU A 98 2.57 -17.12 -3.29
C LEU A 98 2.13 -16.35 -2.03
N ASP A 99 2.88 -16.55 -0.96
CA ASP A 99 2.74 -15.82 0.30
C ASP A 99 4.03 -15.02 0.52
N SER A 100 3.90 -13.74 0.89
CA SER A 100 5.06 -12.89 1.21
C SER A 100 5.75 -13.29 2.52
N GLY A 101 5.09 -14.09 3.37
CA GLY A 101 5.59 -14.51 4.68
C GLY A 101 5.63 -13.38 5.72
N GLY A 102 5.00 -12.24 5.43
CA GLY A 102 5.12 -11.01 6.21
C GLY A 102 5.02 -9.76 5.34
N THR A 103 5.22 -8.59 5.93
CA THR A 103 5.32 -7.33 5.18
C THR A 103 6.75 -7.14 4.67
N ILE A 104 6.87 -6.82 3.39
CA ILE A 104 8.14 -6.40 2.80
C ILE A 104 8.23 -4.87 2.92
N ASP A 105 9.30 -4.38 3.54
CA ASP A 105 9.55 -2.97 3.82
C ASP A 105 9.80 -2.17 2.53
N THR A 106 9.15 -1.02 2.41
CA THR A 106 9.31 -0.09 1.28
C THR A 106 10.45 0.91 1.48
N LEU A 107 11.03 1.01 2.68
CA LEU A 107 12.08 1.98 3.02
C LEU A 107 13.49 1.56 2.55
N GLY A 108 13.67 0.35 2.01
CA GLY A 108 14.96 -0.28 1.72
C GLY A 108 15.61 0.05 0.37
N GLY A 109 14.91 0.72 -0.56
CA GLY A 109 15.40 1.05 -1.90
C GLY A 109 14.45 0.62 -3.02
N PRO A 110 14.77 0.97 -4.29
CA PRO A 110 13.92 0.61 -5.43
C PRO A 110 13.66 -0.90 -5.46
N PRO A 111 12.41 -1.33 -5.73
CA PRO A 111 11.35 -0.59 -6.41
C PRO A 111 10.37 0.20 -5.53
N PHE A 112 10.59 0.29 -4.22
CA PHE A 112 9.57 0.81 -3.32
C PHE A 112 9.80 2.28 -2.93
N THR A 113 8.76 3.11 -3.09
CA THR A 113 8.67 4.48 -2.58
C THR A 113 7.46 4.53 -1.65
N ASP A 114 7.58 5.20 -0.52
CA ASP A 114 6.46 5.34 0.43
C ASP A 114 5.24 5.95 -0.27
N LEU A 115 4.10 5.29 -0.16
CA LEU A 115 2.81 5.84 -0.61
C LEU A 115 2.18 6.62 0.54
N ILE A 116 2.06 7.93 0.34
CA ILE A 116 1.42 8.83 1.29
C ILE A 116 -0.03 9.01 0.84
N PRO A 117 -1.03 8.81 1.73
CA PRO A 117 -2.40 9.14 1.41
C PRO A 117 -2.51 10.60 0.96
N SER A 118 -3.11 10.82 -0.20
CA SER A 118 -3.42 12.15 -0.71
C SER A 118 -4.89 12.22 -1.12
N GLY A 119 -5.43 13.44 -1.14
CA GLY A 119 -6.81 13.69 -1.59
C GLY A 119 -7.88 12.94 -0.79
N ASP A 120 -8.41 11.88 -1.38
CA ASP A 120 -9.58 11.11 -0.93
C ASP A 120 -9.27 9.97 0.04
N PHE A 121 -7.99 9.78 0.40
CA PHE A 121 -7.53 8.67 1.25
C PHE A 121 -7.82 7.29 0.65
N LEU A 122 -7.93 7.20 -0.68
CA LEU A 122 -8.06 5.94 -1.39
C LEU A 122 -6.75 5.60 -2.09
N MET A 123 -6.50 4.31 -2.18
CA MET A 123 -5.47 3.72 -3.02
C MET A 123 -6.13 2.74 -3.96
N ARG A 124 -5.88 2.91 -5.25
CA ARG A 124 -6.24 1.95 -6.27
C ARG A 124 -5.25 0.79 -6.25
N ILE A 125 -5.76 -0.44 -6.29
CA ILE A 125 -5.01 -1.66 -6.54
C ILE A 125 -5.49 -2.20 -7.88
N GLU A 126 -4.59 -2.30 -8.85
CA GLU A 126 -4.86 -2.81 -10.19
C GLU A 126 -3.95 -4.01 -10.48
N LEU A 127 -4.52 -5.05 -11.08
CA LEU A 127 -3.78 -6.17 -11.65
C LEU A 127 -3.53 -5.88 -13.13
N PHE A 128 -2.29 -6.01 -13.58
CA PHE A 128 -1.93 -5.82 -14.99
C PHE A 128 -0.77 -6.72 -15.38
N GLU A 129 -0.58 -6.92 -16.68
CA GLU A 129 0.58 -7.61 -17.23
C GLU A 129 1.57 -6.65 -17.91
N SER A 130 2.87 -6.93 -17.77
CA SER A 130 3.90 -6.14 -18.43
C SER A 130 4.02 -6.42 -19.92
N PHE A 131 3.47 -7.54 -20.38
CA PHE A 131 3.44 -7.94 -21.79
C PHE A 131 2.06 -8.49 -22.13
N VAL A 132 1.46 -7.94 -23.17
CA VAL A 132 0.09 -8.27 -23.59
C VAL A 132 0.17 -9.24 -24.75
N ASN A 133 -0.27 -10.46 -24.51
CA ASN A 133 -0.30 -11.55 -25.48
C ASN A 133 -1.57 -11.50 -26.35
N ALA A 134 -2.70 -11.10 -25.77
CA ALA A 134 -4.01 -11.04 -26.40
C ALA A 134 -4.81 -9.82 -25.92
N PRO A 135 -4.65 -8.64 -26.56
CA PRO A 135 -5.31 -7.41 -26.13
C PRO A 135 -6.84 -7.54 -26.00
N GLY A 136 -7.37 -7.10 -24.85
CA GLY A 136 -8.80 -7.11 -24.57
C GLY A 136 -9.36 -8.48 -24.15
N GLN A 137 -8.49 -9.45 -23.84
CA GLN A 137 -8.86 -10.72 -23.24
C GLN A 137 -8.25 -10.82 -21.84
N VAL A 138 -8.87 -11.59 -20.96
CA VAL A 138 -8.29 -11.87 -19.64
C VAL A 138 -7.01 -12.67 -19.82
N GLU A 139 -5.91 -12.16 -19.29
CA GLU A 139 -4.58 -12.74 -19.41
C GLU A 139 -4.07 -13.29 -18.08
N ALA A 140 -4.51 -12.70 -16.96
CA ALA A 140 -4.28 -13.24 -15.63
C ALA A 140 -5.43 -12.92 -14.68
N ARG A 141 -5.64 -13.75 -13.66
CA ARG A 141 -6.65 -13.50 -12.62
C ARG A 141 -6.15 -13.92 -11.24
N PHE A 142 -6.46 -13.11 -10.23
CA PHE A 142 -6.39 -13.56 -8.83
C PHE A 142 -7.59 -14.43 -8.47
N LEU A 143 -7.32 -15.68 -8.08
CA LEU A 143 -8.30 -16.66 -7.66
C LEU A 143 -8.73 -16.41 -6.21
N ALA A 144 -9.78 -17.12 -5.80
CA ALA A 144 -10.37 -17.02 -4.47
C ALA A 144 -9.34 -17.22 -3.34
N GLY A 145 -9.42 -16.36 -2.33
CA GLY A 145 -8.54 -16.36 -1.16
C GLY A 145 -7.34 -15.41 -1.29
N SER A 146 -7.18 -14.75 -2.43
CA SER A 146 -6.13 -13.76 -2.64
C SER A 146 -6.39 -12.50 -1.84
N HIS A 147 -5.42 -12.05 -1.05
CA HIS A 147 -5.55 -10.86 -0.23
C HIS A 147 -4.21 -10.14 -0.04
N MET A 148 -4.31 -8.84 0.27
CA MET A 148 -3.18 -7.98 0.55
C MET A 148 -3.40 -7.21 1.85
N TYR A 149 -2.33 -6.84 2.53
CA TYR A 149 -2.37 -5.99 3.70
C TYR A 149 -1.14 -5.08 3.72
N PHE A 150 -1.28 -3.92 4.35
CA PHE A 150 -0.27 -2.88 4.31
C PHE A 150 0.14 -2.51 5.73
N ASP A 151 1.43 -2.33 5.93
CA ASP A 151 1.91 -1.69 7.14
C ASP A 151 1.75 -0.18 6.99
N GLN A 152 0.95 0.41 7.89
CA GLN A 152 0.56 1.80 7.81
C GLN A 152 1.06 2.54 9.05
N TRP A 153 1.75 3.65 8.80
CA TRP A 153 2.16 4.57 9.83
C TRP A 153 1.22 5.77 9.90
N VAL A 154 0.53 5.92 11.02
CA VAL A 154 -0.28 7.11 11.32
C VAL A 154 0.45 7.94 12.37
N PRO A 155 0.81 9.21 12.09
CA PRO A 155 1.37 10.08 13.11
C PRO A 155 0.39 10.19 14.29
N THR A 156 0.81 9.80 15.50
CA THR A 156 -0.04 10.05 16.67
C THR A 156 -0.08 11.55 16.95
N PRO A 157 -1.19 12.09 17.50
CA PRO A 157 -1.23 13.48 17.91
C PRO A 157 -0.05 13.75 18.84
N GLY A 158 0.82 14.70 18.48
CA GLY A 158 1.98 15.03 19.30
C GLY A 158 1.55 15.38 20.73
N VAL A 159 2.42 15.14 21.71
CA VAL A 159 2.15 15.39 23.15
C VAL A 159 1.57 16.78 23.41
N GLY A 160 1.95 17.79 22.62
CA GLY A 160 1.39 19.14 22.67
C GLY A 160 -0.10 19.24 22.35
N ALA A 161 -0.62 18.43 21.42
CA ALA A 161 -2.05 18.39 21.10
C ALA A 161 -2.87 17.77 22.23
N VAL A 162 -2.37 16.69 22.84
CA VAL A 162 -2.99 16.05 24.01
C VAL A 162 -3.00 17.00 25.21
N LEU A 163 -1.87 17.66 25.48
CA LEU A 163 -1.77 18.67 26.55
C LEU A 163 -2.66 19.89 26.28
N GLY A 164 -2.75 20.34 25.03
CA GLY A 164 -3.64 21.43 24.62
C GLY A 164 -5.12 21.11 24.89
N VAL A 165 -5.58 19.91 24.52
CA VAL A 165 -6.95 19.46 24.84
C VAL A 165 -7.16 19.34 26.34
N ALA A 166 -6.21 18.77 27.08
CA ALA A 166 -6.30 18.66 28.53
C ALA A 166 -6.40 20.03 29.22
N LEU A 167 -5.67 21.05 28.73
CA LEU A 167 -5.75 22.42 29.23
C LEU A 167 -7.09 23.08 28.91
N VAL A 168 -7.64 22.88 27.71
CA VAL A 168 -8.96 23.41 27.33
C VAL A 168 -10.07 22.78 28.18
N LEU A 169 -10.02 21.46 28.39
CA LEU A 169 -11.00 20.74 29.20
C LEU A 169 -10.85 21.05 30.70
N GLY A 170 -9.62 21.21 31.19
CA GLY A 170 -9.33 21.58 32.57
C GLY A 170 -9.70 23.05 32.89
N GLY A 171 -9.48 23.97 31.94
CA GLY A 171 -9.80 25.39 32.08
C GLY A 171 -11.30 25.68 32.12
N LYS A 172 -12.13 24.87 31.44
CA LYS A 172 -13.59 25.03 31.43
C LYS A 172 -14.28 24.69 32.76
N ARG A 173 -13.62 23.98 33.68
CA ARG A 173 -14.19 23.58 34.99
C ARG A 173 -14.05 24.63 36.10
N ARG A 174 -13.36 25.75 35.84
CA ARG A 174 -13.27 26.87 36.79
C ARG A 174 -14.08 28.05 36.28
N ARG A 175 -15.40 27.99 36.43
CA ARG A 175 -16.29 29.16 36.43
C ARG A 175 -17.32 28.97 37.52
#